data_AF-A0A967LF15-F1
#
_entry.id   AF-A0A967LF15-F1
#
_cell.length_a   1.000
_cell.length_b   1.000
_cell.length_c   1.000
_cell.angle_alpha   90.00
_cell.angle_beta   90.00
_cell.angle_gamma   90.00
#
_symmetry.space_group_name_H-M   'P 1'
#
loop_
_entity.id
_entity.type
_entity.pdbx_description
1 polymer ?
#
loop_
_entity_poly.entity_id
_entity_poly.type
_entity_poly.pdbx_seq_one_letter_code
_entity_poly.pdbx_strand_id
1 'polypeptide(L)'
;MKPDIDALLKLQQRDLRLQELRKELERIPKERELALGRLAQHEQAVEEAKAAVNENEVAIKNLELDVATRKETIARLKNQQFETRKNEEYQALGHEVTRYSDEVDGLETRELELMERGDQLRSALAGAEAAHATNKAGVDEEIAALEKRAGNFSAEAQEL
;
A
#
# COMPACT_ATOMS: atom_id res chain seq x y z
N MET A 1 46.79 -19.36 -48.18
CA MET A 1 45.67 -20.01 -47.47
C MET A 1 44.56 -20.25 -48.49
N LYS A 2 43.84 -21.38 -48.48
CA LYS A 2 42.75 -21.62 -49.45
C LYS A 2 41.56 -20.72 -49.07
N PRO A 3 40.98 -19.96 -50.02
CA PRO A 3 39.91 -18.99 -49.76
C PRO A 3 38.68 -19.59 -49.05
N ASP A 4 38.46 -20.91 -49.19
CA ASP A 4 37.38 -21.63 -48.53
C ASP A 4 37.52 -21.67 -46.99
N ILE A 5 38.75 -21.72 -46.47
CA ILE A 5 39.00 -21.75 -45.01
C ILE A 5 38.69 -20.38 -44.40
N ASP A 6 39.04 -19.29 -45.08
CA ASP A 6 38.76 -17.93 -44.62
C ASP A 6 37.24 -17.63 -44.63
N ALA A 7 36.51 -18.19 -45.59
CA ALA A 7 35.05 -18.09 -45.64
C ALA A 7 34.39 -18.88 -44.49
N LEU A 8 34.87 -20.09 -44.19
CA LEU A 8 34.37 -20.91 -43.08
C LEU A 8 34.63 -20.29 -41.71
N LEU A 9 35.80 -19.67 -41.50
CA LEU A 9 36.12 -18.96 -40.26
C LEU A 9 35.19 -17.74 -40.03
N LYS A 10 34.91 -16.97 -41.09
CA LYS A 10 33.95 -15.84 -41.01
C LYS A 10 32.53 -16.31 -40.68
N LEU A 11 32.09 -17.42 -41.27
CA LEU A 11 30.80 -18.03 -40.97
C LEU A 11 30.73 -18.45 -39.49
N GLN A 12 31.75 -19.18 -39.01
CA GLN A 12 31.82 -19.60 -37.61
C GLN A 12 31.76 -18.41 -36.63
N GLN A 13 32.44 -17.31 -36.93
CA GLN A 13 32.41 -16.10 -36.11
C GLN A 13 31.00 -15.48 -36.06
N ARG A 14 30.29 -15.41 -37.20
CA ARG A 14 28.91 -14.91 -37.26
C ARG A 14 27.95 -15.83 -36.49
N ASP A 15 28.12 -17.15 -36.61
CA ASP A 15 27.30 -18.13 -35.89
C ASP A 15 27.48 -18.04 -34.37
N LEU A 16 28.72 -17.92 -33.89
CA LEU A 16 28.99 -17.72 -32.47
C LEU A 16 28.36 -16.42 -31.96
N ARG A 17 28.49 -15.34 -32.74
CA ARG A 17 27.89 -14.04 -32.37
C ARG A 17 26.36 -14.10 -32.34
N LEU A 18 25.72 -14.77 -33.31
CA LEU A 18 24.27 -14.98 -33.31
C LEU A 18 23.81 -15.79 -32.10
N GLN A 19 24.57 -16.81 -31.69
CA GLN A 19 24.24 -17.59 -30.49
C GLN A 19 24.32 -16.74 -29.21
N GLU A 20 25.32 -15.88 -29.09
CA GLU A 20 25.42 -14.92 -27.98
C GLU A 20 24.23 -13.95 -27.96
N LEU A 21 23.94 -13.31 -29.10
CA LEU A 21 22.83 -12.36 -29.22
C LEU A 21 21.47 -12.98 -28.89
N ARG A 22 21.23 -14.23 -29.33
CA ARG A 22 20.00 -14.96 -28.99
C ARG A 22 19.88 -15.21 -27.49
N LYS A 23 20.97 -15.64 -26.83
CA LYS A 23 20.97 -15.85 -25.37
C LYS A 23 20.68 -14.57 -24.62
N GLU A 24 21.24 -13.44 -25.06
CA GLU A 24 20.99 -12.14 -24.45
C GLU A 24 19.53 -11.67 -24.68
N LEU A 25 18.98 -11.86 -25.88
CA LEU A 25 17.58 -11.58 -26.19
C LEU A 25 16.60 -12.44 -25.36
N GLU A 26 16.96 -13.68 -25.04
CA GLU A 26 16.16 -14.55 -24.17
C GLU A 26 16.21 -14.15 -22.67
N ARG A 27 17.28 -13.46 -22.24
CA ARG A 27 17.45 -12.99 -20.85
C ARG A 27 16.66 -11.72 -20.56
N ILE A 28 16.59 -10.80 -21.51
CA ILE A 28 15.94 -9.49 -21.35
C ILE A 28 14.49 -9.59 -20.84
N PRO A 29 13.61 -10.46 -21.37
CA PRO A 29 12.25 -10.62 -20.86
C PRO A 29 12.19 -11.02 -19.39
N LYS A 30 13.13 -11.85 -18.92
CA LYS A 30 13.20 -12.29 -17.52
C LYS A 30 13.64 -11.16 -16.61
N GLU A 31 14.62 -10.36 -17.05
CA GLU A 31 15.05 -9.14 -16.33
C GLU A 31 13.90 -8.15 -16.20
N ARG A 32 13.14 -7.94 -17.28
CA ARG A 32 11.92 -7.10 -17.27
C ARG A 32 10.86 -7.60 -16.30
N GLU A 33 10.58 -8.90 -16.31
CA GLU A 33 9.60 -9.51 -15.40
C GLU A 33 10.03 -9.36 -13.94
N LEU A 34 11.32 -9.54 -13.63
CA LEU A 34 11.86 -9.32 -12.30
C LEU A 34 11.72 -7.85 -11.85
N ALA A 35 11.98 -6.89 -12.73
CA ALA A 35 11.82 -5.47 -12.44
C ALA A 35 10.35 -5.10 -12.17
N LEU A 36 9.43 -5.60 -13.01
CA LEU A 36 7.98 -5.43 -12.81
C LEU A 36 7.48 -6.11 -11.52
N GLY A 37 8.03 -7.27 -11.16
CA GLY A 37 7.71 -7.96 -9.92
C GLY A 37 8.08 -7.15 -8.68
N ARG A 38 9.23 -6.46 -8.69
CA ARG A 38 9.61 -5.52 -7.61
C ARG A 38 8.63 -4.35 -7.53
N LEU A 39 8.22 -3.79 -8.66
CA LEU A 39 7.25 -2.70 -8.71
C LEU A 39 5.88 -3.13 -8.14
N ALA A 40 5.42 -4.33 -8.48
CA ALA A 40 4.17 -4.90 -7.97
C ALA A 40 4.17 -5.07 -6.44
N GLN A 41 5.31 -5.42 -5.83
CA GLN A 41 5.43 -5.48 -4.37
C GLN A 41 5.25 -4.11 -3.72
N HIS A 42 5.81 -3.06 -4.32
CA HIS A 42 5.63 -1.69 -3.83
C HIS A 42 4.19 -1.20 -4.02
N GLU A 43 3.54 -1.57 -5.12
CA GLU A 43 2.13 -1.29 -5.35
C GLU A 43 1.25 -1.97 -4.30
N GLN A 44 1.50 -3.24 -4.01
CA GLN A 44 0.80 -3.97 -2.95
C GLN A 44 0.98 -3.30 -1.58
N ALA A 45 2.20 -2.86 -1.24
CA ALA A 45 2.46 -2.17 0.02
C ALA A 45 1.68 -0.86 0.15
N VAL A 46 1.49 -0.12 -0.95
CA VAL A 46 0.64 1.08 -0.99
C VAL A 46 -0.83 0.73 -0.75
N GLU A 47 -1.34 -0.31 -1.40
CA GLU A 47 -2.73 -0.74 -1.23
C GLU A 47 -3.00 -1.27 0.19
N GLU A 48 -2.07 -2.01 0.79
CA GLU A 48 -2.15 -2.42 2.20
C GLU A 48 -2.16 -1.22 3.15
N ALA A 49 -1.32 -0.21 2.90
CA ALA A 49 -1.30 1.01 3.70
C ALA A 49 -2.62 1.81 3.58
N LYS A 50 -3.19 1.91 2.37
CA LYS A 50 -4.52 2.53 2.15
C LYS A 50 -5.63 1.78 2.88
N ALA A 51 -5.62 0.45 2.80
CA ALA A 51 -6.59 -0.38 3.51
C ALA A 51 -6.53 -0.12 5.02
N ALA A 52 -5.33 -0.08 5.60
CA ALA A 52 -5.14 0.20 7.03
C ALA A 52 -5.66 1.60 7.44
N VAL A 53 -5.43 2.63 6.62
CA VAL A 53 -6.00 3.97 6.86
C VAL A 53 -7.52 3.92 6.86
N ASN A 54 -8.12 3.29 5.84
CA ASN A 54 -9.58 3.18 5.72
C ASN A 54 -10.21 2.42 6.90
N GLU A 55 -9.60 1.30 7.31
CA GLU A 55 -10.05 0.52 8.47
C GLU A 55 -10.03 1.36 9.75
N ASN A 56 -8.98 2.15 9.95
CA ASN A 56 -8.87 3.04 11.11
C ASN A 56 -9.93 4.15 11.07
N GLU A 57 -10.20 4.75 9.90
CA GLU A 57 -11.26 5.76 9.76
C GLU A 57 -12.65 5.19 10.02
N VAL A 58 -12.91 3.94 9.62
CA VAL A 58 -14.15 3.25 9.97
C VAL A 58 -14.25 3.02 11.48
N ALA A 59 -13.16 2.61 12.13
CA ALA A 59 -13.13 2.41 13.57
C ALA A 59 -13.40 3.70 14.36
N ILE A 60 -12.83 4.84 13.93
CA ILE A 60 -13.11 6.16 14.51
C ILE A 60 -14.61 6.49 14.39
N LYS A 61 -15.19 6.38 13.18
CA LYS A 61 -16.61 6.67 12.96
C LYS A 61 -17.55 5.80 13.80
N ASN A 62 -17.20 4.53 14.00
CA ASN A 62 -17.98 3.65 14.87
C ASN A 62 -17.93 4.11 16.34
N LEU A 63 -16.76 4.52 16.84
CA LEU A 63 -16.64 5.10 18.19
C LEU A 63 -17.43 6.40 18.33
N GLU A 64 -17.38 7.30 17.33
CA GLU A 64 -18.16 8.54 17.33
C GLU A 64 -19.67 8.26 17.46
N LEU A 65 -20.17 7.24 16.76
CA LEU A 65 -21.57 6.80 16.84
C LEU A 65 -21.92 6.23 18.23
N ASP A 66 -21.02 5.43 18.82
CA ASP A 66 -21.20 4.88 20.16
C ASP A 66 -21.23 6.01 21.21
N VAL A 67 -20.31 6.97 21.12
CA VAL A 67 -20.26 8.16 21.97
C VAL A 67 -21.56 8.96 21.86
N ALA A 68 -22.04 9.22 20.64
CA ALA A 68 -23.29 9.93 20.41
C ALA A 68 -24.49 9.22 21.05
N THR A 69 -24.57 7.89 20.88
CA THR A 69 -25.65 7.05 21.45
C THR A 69 -25.63 7.09 22.98
N ARG A 70 -24.44 7.05 23.60
CA ARG A 70 -24.29 7.13 25.06
C ARG A 70 -24.64 8.52 25.59
N LYS A 71 -24.22 9.59 24.90
CA LYS A 71 -24.60 10.97 25.25
C LYS A 71 -26.11 11.19 25.19
N GLU A 72 -26.80 10.64 24.19
CA GLU A 72 -28.26 10.68 24.12
C GLU A 72 -28.90 9.92 25.30
N THR A 73 -28.38 8.73 25.63
CA THR A 73 -28.83 7.96 26.79
C THR A 73 -28.67 8.73 28.10
N ILE A 74 -27.53 9.39 28.30
CA ILE A 74 -27.27 10.26 29.46
C ILE A 74 -28.28 11.40 29.52
N ALA A 75 -28.55 12.08 28.39
CA ALA A 75 -29.52 13.17 28.33
C ALA A 75 -30.92 12.71 28.73
N ARG A 76 -31.36 11.54 28.24
CA ARG A 76 -32.64 10.93 28.60
C ARG A 76 -32.71 10.59 30.10
N LEU A 77 -31.68 9.98 30.66
CA LEU A 77 -31.63 9.62 32.08
C LEU A 77 -31.63 10.86 32.98
N LYS A 78 -30.91 11.93 32.60
CA LYS A 78 -30.97 13.22 33.30
C LYS A 78 -32.37 13.82 33.29
N ASN A 79 -33.07 13.78 32.15
CA ASN A 79 -34.46 14.26 32.09
C ASN A 79 -35.38 13.45 33.03
N GLN A 80 -35.29 12.12 33.00
CA GLN A 80 -36.05 11.26 33.92
C GLN A 80 -35.74 11.54 35.40
N GLN A 81 -34.47 11.85 35.69
CA GLN A 81 -34.02 12.21 37.03
C GLN A 81 -34.70 13.50 37.54
N PHE A 82 -34.94 14.48 36.68
CA PHE A 82 -35.66 15.71 37.06
C PHE A 82 -37.18 15.53 37.19
N GLU A 83 -37.75 14.51 36.55
CA GLU A 83 -39.18 14.23 36.58
C GLU A 83 -39.61 13.40 37.80
N THR A 84 -38.73 12.56 38.35
CA THR A 84 -39.07 11.72 39.50
C THR A 84 -39.19 12.53 40.80
N ARG A 85 -40.21 12.19 41.59
CA ARG A 85 -40.44 12.75 42.93
C ARG A 85 -39.95 11.83 44.05
N LYS A 86 -39.43 10.64 43.70
CA LYS A 86 -38.91 9.67 44.69
C LYS A 86 -37.40 9.83 44.79
N ASN A 87 -36.91 10.04 46.02
CA ASN A 87 -35.49 10.26 46.27
C ASN A 87 -34.61 9.05 45.90
N GLU A 88 -35.11 7.83 46.15
CA GLU A 88 -34.38 6.59 45.79
C GLU A 88 -34.20 6.44 44.27
N GLU A 89 -35.25 6.75 43.48
CA GLU A 89 -35.18 6.73 42.02
C GLU A 89 -34.25 7.84 41.49
N TYR A 90 -34.29 9.03 42.10
CA TYR A 90 -33.39 10.13 41.77
C TYR A 90 -31.91 9.74 41.93
N GLN A 91 -31.57 9.09 43.06
CA GLN A 91 -30.21 8.64 43.35
C GLN A 91 -29.78 7.51 42.39
N ALA A 92 -30.65 6.53 42.14
CA ALA A 92 -30.37 5.43 41.22
C ALA A 92 -30.08 5.93 39.79
N LEU A 93 -30.92 6.82 39.26
CA LEU A 93 -30.70 7.44 37.95
C LEU A 93 -29.39 8.26 37.91
N GLY A 94 -29.04 8.93 39.01
CA GLY A 94 -27.78 9.64 39.14
C GLY A 94 -26.57 8.72 39.02
N HIS A 95 -26.59 7.56 39.68
CA HIS A 95 -25.54 6.55 39.54
C HIS A 95 -25.42 6.00 38.11
N GLU A 96 -26.55 5.79 37.43
CA GLU A 96 -26.52 5.37 36.02
C GLU A 96 -25.94 6.44 35.09
N VAL A 97 -26.29 7.71 35.31
CA VAL A 97 -25.71 8.85 34.58
C VAL A 97 -24.20 8.93 34.77
N THR A 98 -23.70 8.73 36.00
CA THR A 98 -22.25 8.68 36.25
C THR A 98 -21.61 7.51 35.50
N ARG A 99 -22.17 6.30 35.61
CA ARG A 99 -21.67 5.11 34.91
C ARG A 99 -21.55 5.33 33.39
N TYR A 100 -22.57 5.91 32.76
CA TYR A 100 -22.52 6.18 31.33
C TYR A 100 -21.58 7.33 30.96
N SER A 101 -21.44 8.34 31.84
CA SER A 101 -20.43 9.40 31.64
C SER A 101 -19.02 8.80 31.64
N ASP A 102 -18.71 7.92 32.59
CA ASP A 102 -17.41 7.24 32.66
C ASP A 102 -17.17 6.35 31.41
N GLU A 103 -18.22 5.72 30.87
CA GLU A 103 -18.14 4.96 29.62
C GLU A 103 -17.84 5.87 28.42
N VAL A 104 -18.48 7.05 28.34
CA VAL A 104 -18.21 8.05 27.29
C VAL A 104 -16.76 8.52 27.37
N ASP A 105 -16.27 8.86 28.55
CA ASP A 105 -14.87 9.30 28.74
C ASP A 105 -13.88 8.22 28.25
N GLY A 106 -14.20 6.95 28.53
CA GLY A 106 -13.41 5.81 28.05
C GLY A 106 -13.46 5.61 26.53
N LEU A 107 -14.60 5.87 25.90
CA LEU A 107 -14.75 5.82 24.43
C LEU A 107 -14.01 6.98 23.76
N GLU A 108 -14.14 8.20 24.27
CA GLU A 108 -13.43 9.39 23.76
C GLU A 108 -11.91 9.25 23.90
N THR A 109 -11.43 8.61 24.97
CA THR A 109 -10.01 8.28 25.11
C THR A 109 -9.53 7.34 23.99
N ARG A 110 -10.28 6.29 23.68
CA ARG A 110 -9.94 5.36 22.58
C ARG A 110 -10.05 6.04 21.21
N GLU A 111 -10.99 6.94 21.05
CA GLU A 111 -11.13 7.73 19.82
C GLU A 111 -9.85 8.54 19.56
N LEU A 112 -9.33 9.23 20.58
CA LEU A 112 -8.06 9.96 20.48
C LEU A 112 -6.88 9.04 20.12
N GLU A 113 -6.79 7.86 20.75
CA GLU A 113 -5.75 6.86 20.41
C GLU A 113 -5.84 6.42 18.94
N LEU A 114 -7.06 6.22 18.41
CA LEU A 114 -7.26 5.89 17.00
C LEU A 114 -6.95 7.07 16.07
N MET A 115 -7.20 8.32 16.49
CA MET A 115 -6.82 9.50 15.72
C MET A 115 -5.29 9.60 15.59
N GLU A 116 -4.56 9.43 16.69
CA GLU A 116 -3.10 9.40 16.70
C GLU A 116 -2.55 8.27 15.81
N ARG A 117 -3.14 7.07 15.91
CA ARG A 117 -2.81 5.95 15.03
C ARG A 117 -3.10 6.28 13.56
N GLY A 118 -4.21 6.96 13.28
CA GLY A 118 -4.59 7.41 11.95
C GLY A 118 -3.53 8.32 11.33
N ASP A 119 -2.98 9.25 12.10
CA ASP A 119 -1.90 10.14 11.64
C ASP A 119 -0.62 9.36 11.32
N GLN A 120 -0.26 8.37 12.16
CA GLN A 120 0.86 7.47 11.89
C GLN A 120 0.65 6.65 10.60
N LEU A 121 -0.56 6.11 10.40
CA LEU A 121 -0.90 5.33 9.21
C LEU A 121 -0.87 6.19 7.95
N ARG A 122 -1.35 7.44 8.01
CA ARG A 122 -1.26 8.39 6.89
C ARG A 122 0.19 8.74 6.56
N SER A 123 1.04 8.91 7.57
CA SER A 123 2.48 9.10 7.36
C SER A 123 3.13 7.87 6.70
N ALA A 124 2.78 6.67 7.14
CA ALA A 124 3.26 5.42 6.54
C ALA A 124 2.79 5.27 5.08
N LEU A 125 1.53 5.61 4.78
CA LEU A 125 0.99 5.63 3.42
C LEU A 125 1.77 6.60 2.53
N ALA A 126 1.99 7.83 2.97
CA ALA A 126 2.77 8.81 2.21
C ALA A 126 4.21 8.31 1.94
N GLY A 127 4.82 7.63 2.92
CA GLY A 127 6.12 6.98 2.73
C GLY A 127 6.10 5.85 1.70
N ALA A 128 5.07 4.99 1.74
CA ALA A 128 4.88 3.91 0.77
C ALA A 128 4.65 4.46 -0.65
N GLU A 129 3.85 5.50 -0.80
CA GLU A 129 3.57 6.16 -2.09
C GLU A 129 4.85 6.80 -2.67
N ALA A 130 5.66 7.48 -1.84
CA ALA A 130 6.94 8.04 -2.26
C ALA A 130 7.94 6.95 -2.69
N ALA A 131 7.99 5.83 -1.95
CA ALA A 131 8.82 4.69 -2.30
C ALA A 131 8.36 4.04 -3.61
N HIS A 132 7.05 3.85 -3.80
CA HIS A 132 6.49 3.33 -5.05
C HIS A 132 6.81 4.25 -6.23
N ALA A 133 6.65 5.58 -6.09
CA ALA A 133 6.95 6.54 -7.15
C ALA A 133 8.44 6.51 -7.55
N THR A 134 9.34 6.44 -6.58
CA THR A 134 10.79 6.36 -6.82
C THR A 134 11.17 5.05 -7.52
N ASN A 135 10.64 3.92 -7.03
CA ASN A 135 10.90 2.61 -7.63
C ASN A 135 10.30 2.50 -9.03
N LYS A 136 9.12 3.07 -9.26
CA LYS A 136 8.48 3.13 -10.57
C LYS A 136 9.36 3.85 -11.59
N ALA A 137 9.87 5.03 -11.24
CA ALA A 137 10.77 5.76 -12.12
C ALA A 137 12.04 4.95 -12.46
N GLY A 138 12.66 4.30 -11.46
CA GLY A 138 13.82 3.45 -11.68
C GLY A 138 13.53 2.21 -12.53
N VAL A 139 12.38 1.56 -12.32
CA VAL A 139 11.94 0.40 -13.12
C VAL A 139 11.60 0.82 -14.55
N ASP A 140 10.96 1.96 -14.76
CA ASP A 140 10.65 2.48 -16.09
C ASP A 140 11.95 2.78 -16.87
N GLU A 141 12.96 3.36 -16.21
CA GLU A 141 14.30 3.55 -16.79
C GLU A 141 15.01 2.23 -17.10
N GLU A 142 14.96 1.25 -16.18
CA GLU A 142 15.52 -0.10 -16.38
C GLU A 142 14.88 -0.79 -17.59
N ILE A 143 13.55 -0.73 -17.70
CA ILE A 143 12.80 -1.32 -18.82
C ILE A 143 13.14 -0.62 -20.13
N ALA A 144 13.19 0.71 -20.16
CA ALA A 144 13.56 1.46 -21.38
C ALA A 144 14.98 1.12 -21.86
N ALA A 145 15.93 0.95 -20.93
CA ALA A 145 17.29 0.52 -21.25
C ALA A 145 17.32 -0.91 -21.81
N LEU A 146 16.55 -1.83 -21.21
CA LEU A 146 16.41 -3.21 -21.66
C LEU A 146 15.78 -3.30 -23.07
N GLU A 147 14.75 -2.51 -23.36
CA GLU A 147 14.11 -2.46 -24.67
C GLU A 147 15.06 -1.91 -25.74
N LYS A 148 15.82 -0.85 -25.42
CA LYS A 148 16.86 -0.33 -26.31
C LYS A 148 17.95 -1.37 -26.58
N ARG A 149 18.38 -2.09 -25.55
CA ARG A 149 19.36 -3.18 -25.67
C ARG A 149 18.84 -4.30 -26.56
N ALA A 150 17.58 -4.71 -26.38
CA ALA A 150 16.93 -5.72 -27.21
C ALA A 150 16.84 -5.27 -28.68
N GLY A 151 16.46 -4.02 -28.93
CA GLY A 151 16.42 -3.45 -30.27
C GLY A 151 17.78 -3.48 -30.97
N ASN A 152 18.83 -3.08 -30.27
CA ASN A 152 20.21 -3.12 -30.78
C ASN A 152 20.66 -4.56 -31.10
N PHE A 153 20.41 -5.51 -30.19
CA PHE A 153 20.78 -6.92 -30.41
C PHE A 153 19.98 -7.56 -31.55
N SER A 154 18.71 -7.20 -31.71
CA SER A 154 17.89 -7.66 -32.83
C SER A 154 18.38 -7.09 -34.16
N ALA A 155 18.77 -5.82 -34.21
CA ALA A 155 19.31 -5.20 -35.41
C ALA A 155 20.66 -5.83 -35.80
N GLU A 156 21.56 -6.01 -34.83
CA GLU A 156 22.86 -6.66 -35.06
C GLU A 156 22.68 -8.10 -35.57
N ALA A 157 21.72 -8.85 -35.01
CA ALA A 157 21.42 -10.21 -35.47
C ALA A 157 20.85 -10.28 -36.90
N GLN A 158 20.25 -9.20 -37.42
CA GLN A 158 19.74 -9.13 -38.80
C GLN A 158 20.83 -8.77 -39.82
N GLU A 159 21.90 -8.10 -39.38
CA GLU A 159 23.05 -7.74 -40.22
C GLU A 159 24.11 -8.87 -40.32
N LEU A 160 24.07 -9.81 -39.36
CA LEU A 160 24.86 -11.06 -39.32
C LEU A 160 24.22 -12.20 -40.14
#